data_AF-A0A2N9XJW3-F1
#
_entry.id   AF-A0A2N9XJW3-F1
#
_cell.length_a   1.000
_cell.length_b   1.000
_cell.length_c   1.000
_cell.angle_alpha   90.00
_cell.angle_beta   90.00
_cell.angle_gamma   90.00
#
_symmetry.space_group_name_H-M   'P 1'
#
loop_
_entity.id
_entity.type
_entity.pdbx_description
1 polymer ?
#
loop_
_entity_poly.entity_id
_entity_poly.type
_entity_poly.pdbx_seq_one_letter_code
_entity_poly.pdbx_strand_id
1 'polypeptide(L)'
;MSTIEQRIDFLEESNEALIMQNRVLATALKGLLRALPSDMAELATESIRTAFDNEIAQLQYEENPQVELFHDATYAFFHEREH
;
A
#
# COMPACT_ATOMS: atom_id res chain seq x y z
N MET A 1 19.38 22.89 18.81
CA MET A 1 18.75 22.55 17.52
C MET A 1 17.84 23.66 17.12
N SER A 2 17.88 24.06 15.86
CA SER A 2 16.95 25.05 15.30
C SER A 2 15.54 24.45 15.19
N THR A 3 14.50 25.29 15.16
CA THR A 3 13.11 24.85 14.98
C THR A 3 12.91 24.09 13.67
N ILE A 4 13.77 24.30 12.67
CA ILE A 4 13.74 23.58 11.39
C ILE A 4 14.29 22.16 11.55
N GLU A 5 15.44 21.99 12.22
CA GLU A 5 16.03 20.67 12.48
C GLU A 5 15.03 19.77 13.22
N GLN A 6 14.39 20.29 14.27
CA GLN A 6 13.39 19.53 15.03
C GLN A 6 12.17 19.12 14.19
N ARG A 7 11.77 19.95 13.22
CA ARG A 7 10.66 19.64 12.30
C ARG A 7 11.07 18.60 11.27
N ILE A 8 12.33 18.60 10.83
CA ILE A 8 12.88 17.59 9.91
C ILE A 8 12.92 16.25 10.63
N ASP A 9 13.51 16.18 11.82
CA ASP A 9 13.61 14.95 12.62
C ASP A 9 12.21 14.33 12.84
N PHE A 10 11.22 15.16 13.18
CA PHE A 10 9.84 14.71 13.35
C PHE A 10 9.22 14.16 12.06
N LEU A 11 9.48 14.77 10.92
CA LEU A 11 8.97 14.29 9.63
C LEU A 11 9.64 12.98 9.22
N GLU A 12 10.94 12.82 9.48
CA GLU A 12 11.68 11.60 9.23
C GLU A 12 11.14 10.45 10.09
N GLU A 13 10.99 10.67 11.41
CA GLU A 13 10.42 9.67 12.33
C GLU A 13 8.99 9.29 11.94
N SER A 14 8.17 10.28 11.56
CA SER A 14 6.79 10.04 11.11
C SER A 14 6.76 9.21 9.82
N ASN A 15 7.67 9.47 8.88
CA ASN A 15 7.76 8.71 7.64
C ASN A 15 8.22 7.27 7.90
N GLU A 16 9.23 7.07 8.74
CA GLU A 16 9.67 5.73 9.15
C GLU A 16 8.54 4.93 9.81
N ALA A 17 7.76 5.59 10.69
CA ALA A 17 6.60 4.96 11.32
C ALA A 17 5.54 4.54 10.29
N LEU A 18 5.24 5.39 9.29
CA LEU A 18 4.30 5.07 8.21
C LEU A 18 4.80 3.91 7.34
N ILE A 19 6.09 3.88 6.99
CA ILE A 19 6.70 2.78 6.24
C ILE A 19 6.56 1.47 7.01
N MET A 20 6.84 1.47 8.32
CA MET A 20 6.70 0.28 9.16
C MET A 20 5.24 -0.18 9.27
N GLN A 21 4.29 0.74 9.45
CA GLN A 21 2.86 0.42 9.49
C GLN A 21 2.39 -0.24 8.18
N ASN A 22 2.79 0.32 7.03
CA ASN A 22 2.49 -0.28 5.73
C ASN A 22 3.07 -1.69 5.60
N ARG A 23 4.30 -1.91 6.06
CA ARG A 23 4.93 -3.23 6.04
C ARG A 23 4.20 -4.24 6.93
N VAL A 24 3.73 -3.82 8.11
CA VAL A 24 2.92 -4.64 9.01
C VAL A 24 1.60 -5.04 8.35
N LEU A 25 0.88 -4.08 7.76
CA LEU A 25 -0.39 -4.32 7.07
C LEU A 25 -0.21 -5.25 5.87
N ALA A 26 0.79 -5.01 5.02
CA ALA A 26 1.10 -5.87 3.88
C ALA A 26 1.42 -7.31 4.32
N THR A 27 2.20 -7.46 5.40
CA THR A 27 2.54 -8.78 5.96
C THR A 27 1.31 -9.50 6.47
N ALA A 28 0.44 -8.81 7.22
CA ALA A 28 -0.80 -9.36 7.74
C ALA A 28 -1.72 -9.80 6.60
N LEU A 29 -1.93 -8.95 5.58
CA LEU A 29 -2.76 -9.27 4.43
C LEU A 29 -2.24 -10.47 3.63
N LYS A 30 -0.93 -10.53 3.37
CA LYS A 30 -0.29 -11.69 2.73
C LYS A 30 -0.39 -12.96 3.57
N GLY A 31 -0.36 -12.83 4.90
CA GLY A 31 -0.60 -13.94 5.83
C GLY A 31 -2.03 -14.45 5.74
N LEU A 32 -3.02 -13.55 5.72
CA LEU A 32 -4.43 -13.88 5.55
C LEU A 32 -4.70 -14.60 4.22
N LEU A 33 -4.17 -14.08 3.10
CA LEU A 33 -4.32 -14.71 1.79
C LEU A 33 -3.73 -16.13 1.74
N ARG A 34 -2.63 -16.38 2.45
CA ARG A 34 -2.01 -17.72 2.56
C ARG A 34 -2.79 -18.68 3.45
N ALA A 35 -3.61 -18.18 4.36
CA ALA A 35 -4.43 -19.01 5.24
C ALA A 35 -5.75 -19.44 4.58
N LEU A 36 -6.14 -18.80 3.48
CA LEU A 36 -7.35 -19.16 2.73
C LEU A 36 -7.16 -20.45 1.92
N PRO A 37 -8.23 -21.23 1.72
CA PRO A 37 -8.29 -22.24 0.66
C PRO A 37 -7.93 -21.64 -0.70
N SER A 38 -7.34 -22.43 -1.61
CA SER A 38 -6.77 -21.91 -2.87
C SER A 38 -7.79 -21.18 -3.75
N ASP A 39 -9.00 -21.72 -3.87
CA ASP A 39 -10.12 -21.13 -4.61
C ASP A 39 -10.56 -19.79 -4.02
N MET A 40 -10.62 -19.70 -2.67
CA MET A 40 -10.93 -18.45 -1.98
C MET A 40 -9.79 -17.45 -2.03
N ALA A 41 -8.53 -17.90 -2.02
CA ALA A 41 -7.36 -17.04 -2.11
C ALA A 41 -7.26 -16.37 -3.48
N GLU A 42 -7.58 -17.09 -4.56
CA GLU A 42 -7.68 -16.53 -5.92
C GLU A 42 -8.77 -15.46 -5.99
N LEU A 43 -10.00 -15.79 -5.56
CA LEU A 43 -11.11 -14.86 -5.54
C LEU A 43 -10.85 -13.61 -4.68
N ALA A 44 -10.22 -13.78 -3.51
CA ALA A 44 -9.81 -12.67 -2.67
C ALA A 44 -8.74 -11.80 -3.34
N THR A 45 -7.78 -12.43 -4.04
CA THR A 45 -6.72 -11.69 -4.77
C THR A 45 -7.32 -10.86 -5.91
N GLU A 46 -8.25 -11.42 -6.68
CA GLU A 46 -8.98 -10.68 -7.73
C GLU A 46 -9.81 -9.54 -7.14
N SER A 47 -10.55 -9.80 -6.06
CA SER A 47 -11.35 -8.77 -5.38
C SER A 47 -10.50 -7.60 -4.89
N ILE A 48 -9.31 -7.88 -4.34
CA ILE A 48 -8.36 -6.85 -3.91
C ILE A 48 -7.82 -6.07 -5.12
N ARG A 49 -7.51 -6.72 -6.24
CA ARG A 49 -7.10 -6.01 -7.48
C ARG A 49 -8.19 -5.05 -7.95
N THR A 50 -9.44 -5.51 -8.03
CA THR A 50 -10.56 -4.65 -8.41
C THR A 50 -10.74 -3.47 -7.45
N ALA A 51 -10.54 -3.67 -6.14
CA ALA A 51 -10.60 -2.57 -5.18
C ALA A 51 -9.52 -1.51 -5.45
N PHE A 52 -8.29 -1.92 -5.79
CA PHE A 52 -7.23 -0.98 -6.17
C PHE A 52 -7.51 -0.27 -7.50
N ASP A 53 -8.01 -0.98 -8.52
CA ASP A 53 -8.36 -0.37 -9.80
C ASP A 53 -9.45 0.70 -9.64
N ASN A 54 -10.44 0.44 -8.78
CA ASN A 54 -11.50 1.39 -8.45
C ASN A 54 -10.95 2.63 -7.73
N GLU A 55 -10.02 2.44 -6.78
CA GLU A 55 -9.37 3.55 -6.07
C GLU A 55 -8.53 4.40 -7.04
N ILE A 56 -7.78 3.78 -7.95
CA ILE A 56 -7.04 4.50 -9.00
C ILE A 56 -7.99 5.33 -9.86
N ALA A 57 -9.12 4.76 -10.31
CA ALA A 57 -10.11 5.48 -11.08
C ALA A 57 -10.71 6.66 -10.30
N GLN A 58 -10.94 6.49 -9.00
CA GLN A 58 -11.41 7.57 -8.13
C GLN A 58 -10.35 8.68 -7.99
N LEU A 59 -9.09 8.33 -7.73
CA LEU A 59 -8.00 9.30 -7.64
C LEU A 59 -7.80 10.07 -8.95
N GLN A 60 -7.98 9.40 -10.11
CA GLN A 60 -7.97 10.04 -11.42
C GLN A 60 -9.13 11.04 -11.58
N TYR A 61 -10.34 10.65 -11.17
CA TYR A 61 -11.52 11.51 -11.21
C TYR A 61 -11.36 12.75 -10.31
N GLU A 62 -10.73 12.59 -9.15
CA GLU A 62 -10.44 13.66 -8.20
C GLU A 62 -9.24 14.52 -8.61
N GLU A 63 -8.60 14.24 -9.76
CA GLU A 63 -7.35 14.87 -10.20
C GLU A 63 -6.27 14.84 -9.10
N ASN A 64 -6.23 13.76 -8.31
CA ASN A 64 -5.35 13.64 -7.16
C ASN A 64 -3.89 13.51 -7.65
N PRO A 65 -2.95 14.35 -7.16
CA PRO A 65 -1.55 14.33 -7.61
C PRO A 65 -0.80 13.05 -7.23
N GLN A 66 -1.37 12.21 -6.36
CA GLN A 66 -0.75 10.97 -5.88
C GLN A 66 -1.20 9.73 -6.67
N VAL A 67 -2.02 9.89 -7.72
CA VAL A 67 -2.54 8.77 -8.52
C VAL A 67 -1.43 7.87 -9.08
N GLU A 68 -0.36 8.45 -9.64
CA GLU A 68 0.77 7.70 -10.18
C GLU A 68 1.51 6.93 -9.07
N LEU A 69 1.73 7.58 -7.92
CA LEU A 69 2.36 6.96 -6.77
C LEU A 69 1.54 5.77 -6.23
N PHE A 70 0.22 5.91 -6.18
CA PHE A 70 -0.67 4.83 -5.73
C PHE A 70 -0.72 3.66 -6.73
N HIS A 71 -0.74 3.97 -8.02
CA HIS A 71 -0.65 2.98 -9.09
C HIS A 71 0.65 2.16 -8.97
N ASP A 72 1.79 2.83 -8.81
CA ASP A 72 3.10 2.16 -8.71
C ASP A 72 3.20 1.31 -7.44
N ALA A 73 2.70 1.81 -6.30
CA ALA A 73 2.65 1.05 -5.05
C ALA A 73 1.76 -0.21 -5.17
N THR A 74 0.62 -0.09 -5.86
CA THR A 74 -0.27 -1.21 -6.16
C THR A 74 0.43 -2.27 -7.01
N TYR A 75 1.10 -1.84 -8.07
CA TYR A 75 1.84 -2.75 -8.97
C TYR A 75 2.92 -3.52 -8.22
N ALA A 76 3.72 -2.83 -7.41
CA ALA A 76 4.77 -3.43 -6.59
C ALA A 76 4.21 -4.46 -5.60
N PHE A 77 3.08 -4.15 -4.94
CA PHE A 77 2.43 -5.05 -3.98
C PHE A 77 2.10 -6.42 -4.57
N PHE A 78 1.60 -6.47 -5.81
CA PHE A 78 1.26 -7.72 -6.49
C PHE A 78 2.47 -8.43 -7.10
N HIS A 79 3.47 -7.69 -7.57
CA HIS A 79 4.68 -8.28 -8.16
C HIS A 79 5.57 -8.99 -7.14
N GLU A 80 5.54 -8.57 -5.87
CA GLU A 80 6.23 -9.29 -4.79
C GLU A 80 5.71 -10.73 -4.54
N ARG A 81 4.64 -11.19 -5.22
CA ARG A 81 4.17 -12.59 -5.14
C ARG A 81 4.83 -13.52 -6.16
N GLU A 82 5.55 -13.01 -7.16
CA GLU A 82 6.18 -13.82 -8.23
C GLU A 82 7.61 -14.32 -7.91
N HIS A 83 8.11 -14.08 -6.69
CA HIS A 83 9.41 -14.54 -6.18
C HIS A 83 9.26 -15.26 -4.85
#